data_AF-A0AB73RD84-F1
#
_entry.id   AF-A0AB73RD84-F1
#
_cell.length_a   1.000
_cell.length_b   1.000
_cell.length_c   1.000
_cell.angle_alpha   90.00
_cell.angle_beta   90.00
_cell.angle_gamma   90.00
#
_symmetry.space_group_name_H-M   'P 1'
#
loop_
_entity.id
_entity.type
_entity.pdbx_description
1 polymer ?
#
loop_
_entity_poly.entity_id
_entity_poly.type
_entity_poly.pdbx_seq_one_letter_code
_entity_poly.pdbx_strand_id
1 'polypeptide(L)'
;MERLWIPMIVTFFSFGGLLLGGAVGIATNQLIEEKMHRLYALCGGILLGLLSLEIIPETFSSFEIIGPILGIAIGILVMSLLDNYCHHPMIHKKDQQAWQTFLFLSFAIFIHNLPSGFALGTAFINHAESAVPFLIAIVVHHIPEGLALIIPFLFTKHKYISFLLTTLLLSLILGTGTVFGILMEGKALHLQGLIMGSAIGSLGYVTIHEMLWKAKRQLSFLTFLTWATSGFLLITVFTLFAGHH
;
A
#
# COMPACT_ATOMS: atom_id res chain seq x y z
N MET A 1 27.39 7.01 11.42
CA MET A 1 26.97 8.00 10.39
C MET A 1 27.18 7.50 8.95
N GLU A 2 28.07 6.53 8.69
CA GLU A 2 28.43 6.08 7.33
C GLU A 2 27.32 5.41 6.50
N ARG A 3 26.14 5.13 7.07
CA ARG A 3 25.03 4.43 6.38
C ARG A 3 23.77 5.28 6.20
N LEU A 4 23.81 6.57 6.54
CA LEU A 4 22.65 7.48 6.42
C LEU A 4 22.25 7.78 4.97
N TRP A 5 23.09 7.45 3.99
CA TRP A 5 22.74 7.54 2.57
C TRP A 5 21.75 6.45 2.14
N ILE A 6 21.67 5.31 2.84
CA ILE A 6 20.75 4.22 2.52
C ILE A 6 19.29 4.69 2.61
N PRO A 7 18.80 5.26 3.73
CA PRO A 7 17.47 5.84 3.80
C PRO A 7 17.13 6.84 2.69
N MET A 8 18.10 7.65 2.23
CA MET A 8 17.88 8.61 1.15
C MET A 8 17.63 7.92 -0.18
N ILE A 9 18.38 6.86 -0.49
CA ILE A 9 18.19 6.02 -1.67
C ILE A 9 16.83 5.33 -1.61
N VAL A 10 16.49 4.76 -0.46
CA VAL A 10 15.20 4.10 -0.22
C VAL A 10 14.04 5.07 -0.48
N THR A 11 14.07 6.26 0.11
CA THR A 11 13.06 7.31 -0.14
C THR A 11 13.01 7.71 -1.61
N PHE A 12 14.16 7.91 -2.27
CA PHE A 12 14.19 8.34 -3.67
C PHE A 12 13.55 7.32 -4.61
N PHE A 13 13.92 6.05 -4.51
CA PHE A 13 13.37 5.02 -5.38
C PHE A 13 11.92 4.67 -5.04
N SER A 14 11.54 4.69 -3.75
CA SER A 14 10.14 4.55 -3.34
C SER A 14 9.26 5.66 -3.93
N PHE A 15 9.74 6.90 -3.88
CA PHE A 15 9.05 8.04 -4.49
C PHE A 15 8.91 7.86 -6.01
N GLY A 16 9.98 7.39 -6.67
CA GLY A 16 9.94 7.01 -8.08
C GLY A 16 8.90 5.93 -8.38
N GLY A 17 8.85 4.86 -7.60
CA GLY A 17 7.87 3.78 -7.75
C GLY A 17 6.42 4.25 -7.64
N LEU A 18 6.11 5.03 -6.59
CA LEU A 18 4.77 5.61 -6.39
C LEU A 18 4.38 6.57 -7.53
N LEU A 19 5.31 7.39 -8.02
CA LEU A 19 5.06 8.28 -9.15
C LEU A 19 4.86 7.53 -10.47
N LEU A 20 5.65 6.49 -10.73
CA LEU A 20 5.49 5.62 -11.90
C LEU A 20 4.12 4.93 -11.87
N GLY A 21 3.73 4.38 -10.72
CA GLY A 21 2.39 3.87 -10.49
C GLY A 21 1.32 4.92 -10.76
N GLY A 22 1.53 6.14 -10.28
CA GLY A 22 0.66 7.29 -10.54
C GLY A 22 0.49 7.60 -12.04
N ALA A 23 1.59 7.60 -12.79
CA ALA A 23 1.55 7.80 -14.25
C ALA A 23 0.79 6.68 -14.96
N VAL A 24 1.01 5.42 -14.57
CA VAL A 24 0.27 4.26 -15.09
C VAL A 24 -1.22 4.37 -14.77
N GLY A 25 -1.58 4.83 -13.56
CA GLY A 25 -2.97 5.04 -13.18
C GLY A 25 -3.66 6.15 -13.96
N ILE A 26 -2.96 7.25 -14.27
CA ILE A 26 -3.46 8.30 -15.17
C ILE A 26 -3.75 7.74 -16.56
N ALA A 27 -2.82 6.97 -17.13
CA ALA A 27 -3.00 6.33 -18.43
C ALA A 27 -4.16 5.33 -18.41
N THR A 28 -4.23 4.47 -17.38
CA THR A 28 -5.30 3.47 -17.21
C THR A 28 -6.67 4.14 -17.08
N ASN A 29 -6.76 5.26 -16.37
CA ASN A 29 -7.99 6.04 -16.26
C ASN A 29 -8.45 6.61 -17.61
N GLN A 30 -7.56 6.85 -18.59
CA GLN A 30 -7.98 7.30 -19.92
C GLN A 30 -8.64 6.18 -20.72
N LEU A 31 -8.29 4.92 -20.48
CA LEU A 31 -8.70 3.75 -21.26
C LEU A 31 -10.03 3.12 -20.84
N ILE A 32 -10.49 3.35 -19.62
CA ILE A 32 -11.66 2.65 -19.05
C ILE A 32 -12.92 3.52 -19.18
N GLU A 33 -14.07 2.99 -19.56
CA GLU A 33 -15.34 3.74 -19.52
C GLU A 33 -16.04 3.58 -18.15
N GLU A 34 -16.87 4.54 -17.72
CA GLU A 34 -17.53 4.53 -16.38
C GLU A 34 -16.54 4.31 -15.21
N LYS A 35 -15.54 5.20 -15.20
CA LYS A 35 -14.19 4.97 -14.68
C LYS A 35 -14.08 4.62 -13.19
N MET A 36 -14.73 5.38 -12.30
CA MET A 36 -14.37 5.36 -10.87
C MET A 36 -14.50 3.98 -10.22
N HIS A 37 -15.69 3.38 -10.27
CA HIS A 37 -15.93 2.11 -9.57
C HIS A 37 -15.27 0.90 -10.23
N ARG A 38 -15.10 0.91 -11.56
CA ARG A 38 -14.37 -0.15 -12.29
C ARG A 38 -12.88 -0.11 -11.95
N LEU A 39 -12.30 1.09 -11.90
CA LEU A 39 -10.93 1.29 -11.44
C LEU A 39 -10.76 0.93 -9.97
N TYR A 40 -11.74 1.21 -9.11
CA TYR A 40 -11.70 0.78 -7.71
C TYR A 40 -11.72 -0.74 -7.58
N ALA A 41 -12.52 -1.45 -8.39
CA ALA A 41 -12.49 -2.91 -8.45
C ALA A 41 -11.13 -3.43 -8.93
N LEU A 42 -10.56 -2.85 -10.00
CA LEU A 42 -9.23 -3.19 -10.52
C LEU A 42 -8.14 -3.01 -9.43
N CYS A 43 -8.08 -1.83 -8.82
CA CYS A 43 -7.09 -1.53 -7.78
C CYS A 43 -7.29 -2.38 -6.54
N GLY A 44 -8.54 -2.60 -6.12
CA GLY A 44 -8.85 -3.51 -5.02
C GLY A 44 -8.39 -4.94 -5.29
N GLY A 45 -8.52 -5.41 -6.54
CA GLY A 45 -7.98 -6.69 -6.97
C GLY A 45 -6.45 -6.76 -6.90
N ILE A 46 -5.78 -5.70 -7.38
CA ILE A 46 -4.31 -5.55 -7.32
C ILE A 46 -3.83 -5.60 -5.85
N LEU A 47 -4.40 -4.77 -4.97
CA LEU A 47 -4.00 -4.72 -3.57
C LEU A 47 -4.33 -6.02 -2.82
N LEU A 48 -5.45 -6.67 -3.16
CA LEU A 48 -5.80 -7.97 -2.59
C LEU A 48 -4.78 -9.04 -3.00
N GLY A 49 -4.35 -9.05 -4.26
CA GLY A 49 -3.31 -9.96 -4.71
C GLY A 49 -1.97 -9.69 -4.03
N LEU A 50 -1.55 -8.43 -3.91
CA LEU A 50 -0.33 -8.05 -3.19
C LEU A 50 -0.37 -8.52 -1.72
N LEU A 51 -1.48 -8.29 -1.03
CA LEU A 51 -1.67 -8.73 0.35
C LEU A 51 -1.64 -10.26 0.48
N SER A 52 -2.35 -10.99 -0.38
CA SER A 52 -2.53 -12.43 -0.27
C SER A 52 -1.35 -13.26 -0.74
N LEU A 53 -0.60 -12.77 -1.75
CA LEU A 53 0.51 -13.50 -2.36
C LEU A 53 1.87 -13.15 -1.77
N GLU A 54 2.04 -11.93 -1.25
CA GLU A 54 3.34 -11.48 -0.75
C GLU A 54 3.28 -11.16 0.74
N ILE A 55 2.52 -10.13 1.13
CA ILE A 55 2.63 -9.54 2.47
C ILE A 55 2.21 -10.53 3.57
N ILE A 56 1.07 -11.21 3.40
CA ILE A 56 0.59 -12.19 4.39
C ILE A 56 1.54 -13.39 4.48
N PRO A 57 1.85 -14.12 3.38
CA PRO A 57 2.76 -15.26 3.44
C PRO A 57 4.12 -14.91 4.05
N GLU A 58 4.74 -13.81 3.60
CA GLU A 58 6.04 -13.35 4.09
C GLU A 58 6.00 -13.10 5.61
N THR A 59 5.00 -12.36 6.07
CA THR A 59 4.85 -12.01 7.49
C THR A 59 4.73 -13.24 8.39
N PHE A 60 3.93 -14.23 8.00
CA PHE A 60 3.75 -15.44 8.80
C PHE A 60 4.89 -16.45 8.66
N SER A 61 5.75 -16.30 7.65
CA SER A 61 6.99 -17.08 7.53
C SER A 61 8.15 -16.48 8.33
N SER A 62 8.18 -15.16 8.46
CA SER A 62 9.29 -14.41 9.07
C SER A 62 9.07 -14.08 10.55
N PHE A 63 7.83 -14.13 11.06
CA PHE A 63 7.50 -13.75 12.44
C PHE A 63 6.66 -14.81 13.17
N GLU A 64 6.79 -14.86 14.49
CA GLU A 64 5.93 -15.68 15.35
C GLU A 64 4.47 -15.25 15.26
N ILE A 65 3.57 -16.23 15.17
CA ILE A 65 2.15 -16.05 14.85
C ILE A 65 1.39 -15.04 15.73
N ILE A 66 1.73 -14.91 17.01
CA ILE A 66 1.00 -14.06 17.97
C ILE A 66 1.11 -12.58 17.60
N GLY A 67 2.31 -12.12 17.22
CA GLY A 67 2.56 -10.72 16.86
C GLY A 67 1.69 -10.27 15.69
N PRO A 68 1.80 -10.89 14.51
CA PRO A 68 1.00 -10.56 13.33
C PRO A 68 -0.51 -10.62 13.58
N ILE A 69 -1.03 -11.62 14.31
CA ILE A 69 -2.47 -11.72 14.60
C ILE A 69 -2.95 -10.52 15.41
N LEU A 70 -2.26 -10.17 16.50
CA LEU A 70 -2.60 -9.00 17.31
C LEU A 70 -2.47 -7.71 16.49
N GLY A 71 -1.43 -7.64 15.65
CA GLY A 71 -1.21 -6.53 14.73
C GLY A 71 -2.39 -6.34 13.79
N ILE A 72 -2.83 -7.41 13.12
CA ILE A 72 -3.97 -7.38 12.19
C ILE A 72 -5.21 -6.83 12.89
N ALA A 73 -5.51 -7.31 14.09
CA ALA A 73 -6.64 -6.84 14.88
C ALA A 73 -6.54 -5.33 15.18
N ILE A 74 -5.35 -4.84 15.56
CA ILE A 74 -5.09 -3.41 15.81
C ILE A 74 -5.24 -2.60 14.53
N GLY A 75 -4.66 -3.04 13.41
CA GLY A 75 -4.74 -2.35 12.13
C GLY A 75 -6.19 -2.19 11.64
N ILE A 76 -6.98 -3.27 11.73
CA ILE A 76 -8.42 -3.24 11.42
C ILE A 76 -9.15 -2.28 12.36
N LEU A 77 -8.89 -2.34 13.67
CA LEU A 77 -9.53 -1.48 14.65
C LEU A 77 -9.24 0.00 14.38
N VAL A 78 -7.98 0.37 14.15
CA VAL A 78 -7.57 1.74 13.84
C VAL A 78 -8.28 2.23 12.58
N MET A 79 -8.28 1.42 11.51
CA MET A 79 -8.95 1.81 10.27
C MET A 79 -10.46 1.92 10.43
N SER A 80 -11.09 1.02 11.17
CA SER A 80 -12.53 1.06 11.44
C SER A 80 -12.93 2.28 12.27
N LEU A 81 -12.11 2.68 13.25
CA LEU A 81 -12.36 3.89 14.03
C LEU A 81 -12.25 5.13 13.14
N LEU A 82 -11.19 5.21 12.33
CA LEU A 82 -11.02 6.29 11.36
C LEU A 82 -12.20 6.36 10.38
N ASP A 83 -12.67 5.22 9.90
CA ASP A 83 -13.83 5.11 9.02
C ASP A 83 -15.07 5.75 9.65
N ASN A 84 -15.36 5.38 10.89
CA ASN A 84 -16.50 5.90 11.65
C ASN A 84 -16.40 7.41 11.95
N TYR A 85 -15.20 7.94 12.24
CA TYR A 85 -15.02 9.36 12.50
C TYR A 85 -15.07 10.22 11.23
N CYS A 86 -14.63 9.68 10.09
CA CYS A 86 -14.56 10.42 8.83
C CYS A 86 -15.82 10.29 7.95
N HIS A 87 -16.61 9.22 8.10
CA HIS A 87 -17.88 9.03 7.41
C HIS A 87 -19.06 9.61 8.21
N HIS A 88 -19.18 10.93 8.22
CA HIS A 88 -20.45 11.58 8.62
C HIS A 88 -21.47 11.47 7.47
N PRO A 89 -22.75 11.13 7.73
CA PRO A 89 -23.78 11.01 6.70
C PRO A 89 -24.21 12.41 6.21
N MET A 90 -23.41 13.02 5.34
CA MET A 90 -23.80 14.22 4.60
C MET A 90 -23.62 13.95 3.10
N ILE A 91 -24.75 13.85 2.41
CA ILE A 91 -24.98 13.94 0.95
C ILE A 91 -23.66 13.98 0.14
N HIS A 92 -23.05 12.82 -0.10
CA HIS A 92 -21.72 12.76 -0.71
C HIS A 92 -21.77 13.14 -2.19
N LYS A 93 -21.19 14.30 -2.52
CA LYS A 93 -20.73 14.57 -3.89
C LYS A 93 -19.59 13.60 -4.21
N LYS A 94 -19.54 13.10 -5.45
CA LYS A 94 -18.55 12.11 -5.92
C LYS A 94 -17.10 12.52 -5.61
N ASP A 95 -16.79 13.81 -5.67
CA ASP A 95 -15.45 14.34 -5.38
C ASP A 95 -15.03 14.21 -3.91
N GLN A 96 -15.97 14.30 -2.98
CA GLN A 96 -15.70 14.15 -1.55
C GLN A 96 -15.46 12.69 -1.19
N GLN A 97 -16.25 11.77 -1.76
CA GLN A 97 -16.03 10.33 -1.60
C GLN A 97 -14.66 9.91 -2.14
N ALA A 98 -14.28 10.42 -3.31
CA ALA A 98 -12.98 10.17 -3.90
C ALA A 98 -11.82 10.67 -3.02
N TRP A 99 -11.98 11.86 -2.43
CA TRP A 99 -10.98 12.41 -1.51
C TRP A 99 -10.83 11.58 -0.24
N GLN A 100 -11.94 11.09 0.32
CA GLN A 100 -11.91 10.16 1.45
C GLN A 100 -11.17 8.87 1.09
N THR A 101 -11.54 8.21 -0.01
CA THR A 101 -10.84 7.00 -0.47
C THR A 101 -9.33 7.24 -0.62
N PHE A 102 -8.94 8.38 -1.21
CA PHE A 102 -7.53 8.78 -1.33
C PHE A 102 -6.84 8.93 0.03
N LEU A 103 -7.47 9.61 1.00
CA LEU A 103 -6.89 9.81 2.33
C LEU A 103 -6.77 8.50 3.12
N PHE A 104 -7.80 7.64 3.07
CA PHE A 104 -7.79 6.34 3.73
C PHE A 104 -6.69 5.44 3.18
N LEU A 105 -6.56 5.38 1.86
CA LEU A 105 -5.49 4.63 1.21
C LEU A 105 -4.12 5.24 1.51
N SER A 106 -3.98 6.58 1.50
CA SER A 106 -2.74 7.25 1.91
C SER A 106 -2.35 6.88 3.34
N PHE A 107 -3.32 6.80 4.25
CA PHE A 107 -3.05 6.48 5.65
C PHE A 107 -2.71 5.00 5.86
N ALA A 108 -3.35 4.08 5.15
CA ALA A 108 -2.93 2.68 5.15
C ALA A 108 -1.51 2.51 4.57
N ILE A 109 -1.20 3.24 3.48
CA ILE A 109 0.14 3.29 2.86
C ILE A 109 1.15 4.04 3.78
N PHE A 110 0.68 4.86 4.72
CA PHE A 110 1.55 5.44 5.74
C PHE A 110 1.92 4.38 6.78
N ILE A 111 0.91 3.64 7.28
CA ILE A 111 1.10 2.64 8.33
C ILE A 111 2.00 1.48 7.86
N HIS A 112 1.81 0.95 6.65
CA HIS A 112 2.62 -0.19 6.16
C HIS A 112 4.07 0.19 5.75
N ASN A 113 4.35 1.46 5.43
CA ASN A 113 5.68 1.87 4.98
C ASN A 113 6.65 1.93 6.15
N LEU A 114 6.16 2.20 7.36
CA LEU A 114 7.00 2.19 8.56
C LEU A 114 7.62 0.79 8.86
N PRO A 115 6.85 -0.32 8.96
CA PRO A 115 7.42 -1.66 9.13
C PRO A 115 8.25 -2.11 7.93
N SER A 116 7.81 -1.81 6.70
CA SER A 116 8.57 -2.16 5.49
C SER A 116 9.96 -1.50 5.48
N GLY A 117 10.00 -0.22 5.85
CA GLY A 117 11.23 0.53 6.01
C GLY A 117 12.10 -0.07 7.09
N PHE A 118 11.52 -0.38 8.26
CA PHE A 118 12.23 -1.00 9.37
C PHE A 118 12.87 -2.35 8.98
N ALA A 119 12.11 -3.22 8.32
CA ALA A 119 12.58 -4.52 7.87
C ALA A 119 13.75 -4.36 6.88
N LEU A 120 13.62 -3.45 5.93
CA LEU A 120 14.68 -3.15 4.96
C LEU A 120 15.95 -2.60 5.65
N GLY A 121 15.79 -1.70 6.62
CA GLY A 121 16.91 -1.17 7.41
C GLY A 121 17.65 -2.27 8.17
N THR A 122 16.90 -3.21 8.77
CA THR A 122 17.47 -4.38 9.45
C THR A 122 18.20 -5.30 8.47
N ALA A 123 17.64 -5.51 7.27
CA ALA A 123 18.27 -6.32 6.22
C ALA A 123 19.62 -5.74 5.79
N PHE A 124 19.74 -4.41 5.62
CA PHE A 124 21.02 -3.76 5.31
C PHE A 124 22.09 -3.89 6.41
N ILE A 125 21.70 -4.22 7.65
CA ILE A 125 22.65 -4.47 8.74
C ILE A 125 23.00 -5.95 8.84
N ASN A 126 22.00 -6.83 8.84
CA ASN A 126 22.17 -8.23 9.19
C ASN A 126 22.40 -9.15 7.96
N HIS A 127 21.89 -8.75 6.79
CA HIS A 127 21.85 -9.59 5.58
C HIS A 127 22.08 -8.73 4.32
N ALA A 128 23.28 -8.15 4.18
CA ALA A 128 23.59 -7.22 3.10
C ALA A 128 23.37 -7.81 1.69
N GLU A 129 23.56 -9.12 1.52
CA GLU A 129 23.35 -9.82 0.24
C GLU A 129 21.88 -9.85 -0.20
N SER A 130 20.93 -9.91 0.74
CA SER A 130 19.49 -9.90 0.42
C SER A 130 18.84 -8.51 0.51
N ALA A 131 19.54 -7.52 1.06
CA ALA A 131 19.01 -6.17 1.24
C ALA A 131 18.74 -5.41 -0.08
N VAL A 132 19.60 -5.60 -1.09
CA VAL A 132 19.41 -4.97 -2.42
C VAL A 132 18.24 -5.60 -3.17
N PRO A 133 18.12 -6.93 -3.30
CA PRO A 133 16.91 -7.57 -3.82
C PRO A 133 15.64 -7.11 -3.08
N PHE A 134 15.69 -7.00 -1.76
CA PHE A 134 14.55 -6.54 -0.97
C PHE A 134 14.18 -5.08 -1.27
N LEU A 135 15.15 -4.18 -1.43
CA LEU A 135 14.89 -2.81 -1.89
C LEU A 135 14.22 -2.81 -3.27
N ILE A 136 14.71 -3.61 -4.21
CA ILE A 136 14.12 -3.71 -5.55
C ILE A 136 12.67 -4.18 -5.45
N ALA A 137 12.40 -5.23 -4.67
CA ALA A 137 11.05 -5.72 -4.42
C ALA A 137 10.15 -4.60 -3.86
N ILE A 138 10.64 -3.81 -2.90
CA ILE A 138 9.91 -2.67 -2.34
C ILE A 138 9.57 -1.60 -3.38
N VAL A 139 10.53 -1.25 -4.24
CA VAL A 139 10.31 -0.25 -5.28
C VAL A 139 9.28 -0.75 -6.30
N VAL A 140 9.37 -2.03 -6.64
CA VAL A 140 8.48 -2.69 -7.58
C VAL A 140 7.06 -2.77 -7.01
N HIS A 141 6.87 -3.14 -5.74
CA HIS A 141 5.55 -3.14 -5.10
C HIS A 141 4.91 -1.75 -5.00
N HIS A 142 5.72 -0.68 -4.98
CA HIS A 142 5.21 0.70 -4.87
C HIS A 142 4.57 1.19 -6.17
N ILE A 143 4.82 0.53 -7.30
CA ILE A 143 4.14 0.83 -8.57
C ILE A 143 2.63 0.49 -8.48
N PRO A 144 2.22 -0.75 -8.11
CA PRO A 144 0.83 -1.07 -7.79
C PRO A 144 0.15 -0.11 -6.81
N GLU A 145 0.84 0.28 -5.74
CA GLU A 145 0.29 1.18 -4.72
C GLU A 145 0.11 2.61 -5.24
N GLY A 146 1.09 3.12 -6.00
CA GLY A 146 0.99 4.43 -6.65
C GLY A 146 -0.17 4.49 -7.64
N LEU A 147 -0.41 3.40 -8.38
CA LEU A 147 -1.58 3.24 -9.24
C LEU A 147 -2.86 3.27 -8.40
N ALA A 148 -2.96 2.46 -7.35
CA ALA A 148 -4.14 2.42 -6.49
C ALA A 148 -4.43 3.78 -5.84
N LEU A 149 -3.38 4.54 -5.49
CA LEU A 149 -3.47 5.84 -4.84
C LEU A 149 -3.90 6.97 -5.79
N ILE A 150 -3.39 7.01 -7.02
CA ILE A 150 -3.77 8.07 -7.96
C ILE A 150 -5.22 7.93 -8.44
N ILE A 151 -5.74 6.71 -8.56
CA ILE A 151 -7.10 6.47 -9.07
C ILE A 151 -8.17 7.26 -8.32
N PRO A 152 -8.34 7.16 -6.99
CA PRO A 152 -9.30 7.97 -6.26
C PRO A 152 -8.96 9.45 -6.37
N PHE A 153 -7.67 9.83 -6.37
CA PHE A 153 -7.25 11.23 -6.49
C PHE A 153 -7.75 11.91 -7.77
N LEU A 154 -7.80 11.18 -8.90
CA LEU A 154 -8.27 11.69 -10.20
C LEU A 154 -9.75 12.10 -10.20
N PHE A 155 -10.55 11.60 -9.26
CA PHE A 155 -11.96 11.95 -9.13
C PHE A 155 -12.20 13.08 -8.12
N THR A 156 -11.13 13.68 -7.58
CA THR A 156 -11.20 14.83 -6.67
C THR A 156 -11.10 16.16 -7.43
N LYS A 157 -11.31 17.28 -6.72
CA LYS A 157 -11.04 18.63 -7.24
C LYS A 157 -9.69 19.20 -6.78
N HIS A 158 -8.86 18.38 -6.13
CA HIS A 158 -7.56 18.81 -5.61
C HIS A 158 -6.51 18.90 -6.71
N LYS A 159 -5.52 19.76 -6.51
CA LYS A 159 -4.41 19.96 -7.45
C LYS A 159 -3.40 18.82 -7.31
N TYR A 160 -2.79 18.37 -8.42
CA TYR A 160 -1.78 17.28 -8.43
C TYR A 160 -0.61 17.47 -7.46
N ILE A 161 -0.32 18.70 -7.02
CA ILE A 161 0.66 18.95 -5.96
C ILE A 161 0.30 18.21 -4.65
N SER A 162 -0.98 18.04 -4.33
CA SER A 162 -1.43 17.26 -3.17
C SER A 162 -1.03 15.79 -3.30
N PHE A 163 -1.21 15.19 -4.49
CA PHE A 163 -0.74 13.83 -4.77
C PHE A 163 0.80 13.72 -4.67
N LEU A 164 1.52 14.69 -5.23
CA LEU A 164 2.98 14.71 -5.18
C LEU A 164 3.52 14.84 -3.74
N LEU A 165 2.91 15.70 -2.93
CA LEU A 165 3.29 15.86 -1.52
C LEU A 165 2.94 14.61 -0.70
N THR A 166 1.80 13.98 -0.96
CA THR A 166 1.43 12.72 -0.31
C THR A 166 2.43 11.61 -0.65
N THR A 167 2.74 11.39 -1.94
CA THR A 167 3.70 10.36 -2.35
C THR A 167 5.10 10.61 -1.78
N LEU A 168 5.54 11.88 -1.70
CA LEU A 168 6.79 12.25 -1.03
C LEU A 168 6.75 11.92 0.47
N LEU A 169 5.66 12.24 1.16
CA LEU A 169 5.49 11.93 2.58
C LEU A 169 5.54 10.42 2.83
N LEU A 170 4.85 9.62 2.03
CA LEU A 170 4.83 8.16 2.17
C LEU A 170 6.24 7.57 1.97
N SER A 171 7.00 8.09 1.01
CA SER A 171 8.38 7.68 0.74
C SER A 171 9.35 8.09 1.86
N LEU A 172 9.11 9.25 2.49
CA LEU A 172 9.86 9.69 3.66
C LEU A 172 9.60 8.77 4.85
N ILE A 173 8.38 8.28 5.04
CA ILE A 173 8.02 7.35 6.12
C ILE A 173 8.69 5.99 5.94
N LEU A 174 8.81 5.50 4.71
CA LEU A 174 9.63 4.32 4.43
C LEU A 174 11.10 4.57 4.83
N GLY A 175 11.68 5.69 4.39
CA GLY A 175 13.07 6.04 4.72
C GLY A 175 13.32 6.21 6.22
N THR A 176 12.40 6.84 6.96
CA THR A 176 12.51 6.95 8.43
C THR A 176 12.37 5.59 9.09
N GLY A 177 11.48 4.72 8.60
CA GLY A 177 11.44 3.31 8.99
C GLY A 177 12.80 2.64 8.82
N THR A 178 13.46 2.84 7.68
CA THR A 178 14.81 2.31 7.41
C THR A 178 15.86 2.84 8.39
N VAL A 179 15.81 4.12 8.76
CA VAL A 179 16.66 4.66 9.83
C VAL A 179 16.45 3.89 11.13
N PHE A 180 15.20 3.70 11.55
CA PHE A 180 14.90 2.94 12.78
C PHE A 180 15.38 1.49 12.70
N GLY A 181 15.20 0.82 11.57
CA GLY A 181 15.69 -0.54 11.34
C GLY A 181 17.21 -0.64 11.48
N ILE A 182 17.95 0.31 10.90
CA ILE A 182 19.41 0.40 11.01
C ILE A 182 19.85 0.60 12.47
N LEU A 183 19.15 1.46 13.21
CA LEU A 183 19.54 1.80 14.60
C LEU A 183 19.21 0.70 15.62
N MET A 184 18.18 -0.11 15.37
CA MET A 184 17.72 -1.11 16.34
C MET A 184 18.33 -2.51 16.17
N GLU A 185 19.07 -2.76 15.09
CA GLU A 185 19.88 -3.98 14.87
C GLU A 185 19.12 -5.31 15.11
N GLY A 186 17.81 -5.35 14.81
CA GLY A 186 17.02 -6.58 14.94
C GLY A 186 16.65 -7.01 16.37
N LYS A 187 16.87 -6.18 17.40
CA LYS A 187 16.57 -6.53 18.82
C LYS A 187 15.08 -6.61 19.20
N ALA A 188 14.16 -6.59 18.23
CA ALA A 188 12.72 -6.43 18.49
C ALA A 188 11.81 -7.26 17.56
N LEU A 189 12.12 -8.55 17.32
CA LEU A 189 11.35 -9.45 16.44
C LEU A 189 9.85 -9.51 16.76
N HIS A 190 9.45 -9.60 18.04
CA HIS A 190 8.01 -9.62 18.40
C HIS A 190 7.29 -8.31 18.06
N LEU A 191 7.96 -7.17 18.22
CA LEU A 191 7.42 -5.86 17.86
C LEU A 191 7.30 -5.72 16.34
N GLN A 192 8.25 -6.25 15.58
CA GLN A 192 8.20 -6.24 14.11
C GLN A 192 7.00 -7.05 13.59
N GLY A 193 6.76 -8.24 14.14
CA GLY A 193 5.58 -9.04 13.80
C GLY A 193 4.26 -8.31 14.08
N LEU A 194 4.17 -7.61 15.23
CA LEU A 194 3.01 -6.78 15.57
C LEU A 194 2.79 -5.63 14.58
N ILE A 195 3.85 -4.89 14.23
CA ILE A 195 3.75 -3.75 13.32
C ILE A 195 3.41 -4.24 11.90
N MET A 196 4.03 -5.32 11.43
CA MET A 196 3.71 -5.91 10.12
C MET A 196 2.28 -6.46 10.07
N GLY A 197 1.80 -7.09 11.14
CA GLY A 197 0.39 -7.45 11.28
C GLY A 197 -0.54 -6.24 11.14
N SER A 198 -0.22 -5.11 11.76
CA SER A 198 -1.03 -3.89 11.66
C SER A 198 -1.04 -3.28 10.26
N ALA A 199 0.04 -3.46 9.50
CA ALA A 199 0.09 -3.12 8.08
C ALA A 199 -0.89 -3.99 7.26
N ILE A 200 -0.89 -5.30 7.48
CA ILE A 200 -1.86 -6.22 6.84
C ILE A 200 -3.29 -5.82 7.19
N GLY A 201 -3.57 -5.56 8.47
CA GLY A 201 -4.90 -5.16 8.92
C GLY A 201 -5.38 -3.85 8.30
N SER A 202 -4.51 -2.84 8.21
CA SER A 202 -4.88 -1.52 7.68
C SER A 202 -5.08 -1.52 6.17
N LEU A 203 -4.12 -2.06 5.40
CA LEU A 203 -4.25 -2.21 3.95
C LEU A 203 -5.39 -3.16 3.57
N GLY A 204 -5.57 -4.26 4.32
CA GLY A 204 -6.67 -5.20 4.13
C GLY A 204 -8.03 -4.53 4.33
N TYR A 205 -8.19 -3.71 5.37
CA TYR A 205 -9.42 -2.96 5.62
C TYR A 205 -9.73 -2.01 4.45
N VAL A 206 -8.78 -1.18 4.02
CA VAL A 206 -9.00 -0.23 2.91
C VAL A 206 -9.29 -0.98 1.60
N THR A 207 -8.53 -2.04 1.31
CA THR A 207 -8.73 -2.85 0.10
C THR A 207 -10.14 -3.43 0.03
N ILE A 208 -10.60 -4.04 1.12
CA ILE A 208 -11.90 -4.71 1.17
C ILE A 208 -13.03 -3.70 1.29
N HIS A 209 -12.99 -2.85 2.32
CA HIS A 209 -14.11 -1.97 2.69
C HIS A 209 -14.20 -0.73 1.79
N GLU A 210 -13.06 -0.10 1.50
CA GLU A 210 -13.03 1.19 0.83
C GLU A 210 -12.94 1.07 -0.70
N MET A 211 -12.29 0.03 -1.21
CA MET A 211 -12.18 -0.18 -2.66
C MET A 211 -13.19 -1.22 -3.18
N LEU A 212 -13.05 -2.49 -2.78
CA LEU A 212 -13.84 -3.59 -3.33
C LEU A 212 -15.33 -3.46 -2.99
N TRP A 213 -15.67 -3.20 -1.72
CA TRP A 213 -17.06 -3.09 -1.30
C TRP A 213 -17.78 -1.89 -1.92
N LYS A 214 -17.13 -0.72 -1.97
CA LYS A 214 -17.67 0.47 -2.67
C LYS A 214 -17.90 0.20 -4.16
N ALA A 215 -16.97 -0.49 -4.83
CA ALA A 215 -17.15 -0.89 -6.22
C ALA A 215 -18.31 -1.89 -6.40
N LYS A 216 -18.39 -2.90 -5.54
CA LYS A 216 -19.42 -3.95 -5.58
C LYS A 216 -20.85 -3.41 -5.44
N ARG A 217 -21.05 -2.35 -4.66
CA ARG A 217 -22.36 -1.69 -4.46
C ARG A 217 -22.83 -0.90 -5.68
N GLN A 218 -21.93 -0.54 -6.58
CA GLN A 218 -22.18 0.36 -7.71
C GLN A 218 -22.12 -0.36 -9.07
N LEU A 219 -21.51 -1.54 -9.11
CA LEU A 219 -21.36 -2.35 -10.33
C LEU A 219 -22.25 -3.60 -10.27
N SER A 220 -22.61 -4.11 -11.45
CA SER A 220 -23.19 -5.46 -11.57
C SER A 220 -22.20 -6.51 -11.02
N PHE A 221 -22.71 -7.66 -10.56
CA PHE A 221 -21.85 -8.74 -10.04
C PHE A 221 -20.76 -9.16 -11.03
N LEU A 222 -21.13 -9.36 -12.30
CA LEU A 222 -20.19 -9.80 -13.33
C LEU A 222 -19.16 -8.72 -13.63
N THR A 223 -19.57 -7.45 -13.78
CA THR A 223 -18.62 -6.34 -14.00
C THR A 223 -17.65 -6.20 -12.83
N PHE A 224 -18.14 -6.18 -11.59
CA PHE A 224 -17.28 -6.15 -10.41
C PHE A 224 -16.26 -7.29 -10.42
N LEU A 225 -16.72 -8.52 -10.62
CA LEU A 225 -15.86 -9.71 -10.58
C LEU A 225 -14.79 -9.62 -11.68
N THR A 226 -15.15 -9.27 -12.91
CA THR A 226 -14.20 -9.16 -14.02
C THR A 226 -13.08 -8.17 -13.74
N TRP A 227 -13.37 -6.99 -13.20
CA TRP A 227 -12.35 -5.99 -12.91
C TRP A 227 -11.51 -6.37 -11.69
N ALA A 228 -12.12 -6.89 -10.63
CA ALA A 228 -11.39 -7.35 -9.45
C ALA A 228 -10.45 -8.52 -9.78
N THR A 229 -10.90 -9.52 -10.53
CA THR A 229 -10.05 -10.65 -10.94
C THR A 229 -8.99 -10.21 -11.95
N SER A 230 -9.30 -9.30 -12.86
CA SER A 230 -8.29 -8.74 -13.78
C SER A 230 -7.17 -8.03 -13.01
N GLY A 231 -7.51 -7.28 -11.97
CA GLY A 231 -6.53 -6.64 -11.09
C GLY A 231 -5.67 -7.65 -10.34
N PHE A 232 -6.31 -8.67 -9.77
CA PHE A 232 -5.60 -9.77 -9.09
C PHE A 232 -4.65 -10.51 -10.04
N LEU A 233 -5.09 -10.84 -11.26
CA LEU A 233 -4.27 -11.51 -12.25
C LEU A 233 -3.10 -10.64 -12.72
N LEU A 234 -3.34 -9.33 -12.91
CA LEU A 234 -2.29 -8.39 -13.28
C LEU A 234 -1.19 -8.37 -12.24
N ILE A 235 -1.54 -8.30 -10.95
CA ILE A 235 -0.53 -8.33 -9.89
C ILE A 235 0.16 -9.69 -9.83
N THR A 236 -0.55 -10.82 -9.98
CA THR A 236 0.11 -12.15 -10.05
C THR A 236 1.15 -12.22 -11.17
N VAL A 237 0.81 -11.73 -12.37
CA VAL A 237 1.77 -11.70 -13.49
C VAL A 237 2.95 -10.78 -13.15
N PHE A 238 2.67 -9.61 -12.60
CA PHE A 238 3.68 -8.65 -12.19
C PHE A 238 4.65 -9.23 -11.14
N THR A 239 4.13 -9.91 -10.11
CA THR A 239 4.94 -10.52 -9.05
C THR A 239 5.75 -11.71 -9.54
N LEU A 240 5.26 -12.47 -10.53
CA LEU A 240 6.06 -13.50 -11.21
C LEU A 240 7.27 -12.91 -11.94
N PHE A 241 7.12 -11.75 -12.59
CA PHE A 241 8.25 -11.07 -13.24
C PHE A 241 9.18 -10.41 -12.22
N ALA A 242 8.65 -9.93 -11.09
CA ALA A 242 9.42 -9.27 -10.04
C ALA A 242 10.20 -10.25 -9.15
N GLY A 243 9.65 -11.44 -8.87
CA GLY A 243 10.18 -12.42 -7.93
C GLY A 243 11.22 -13.42 -8.48
N HIS A 244 11.72 -13.21 -9.70
CA HIS A 244 12.73 -14.08 -10.34
C HIS A 244 14.20 -13.71 -10.00
N HIS A 245 14.46 -13.06 -8.86
CA HIS A 245 15.81 -12.68 -8.41
C HIS A 245 16.06 -12.96 -6.94
#